data_AF-A0AAD5K9D6-F1
#
_entry.id   AF-A0AAD5K9D6-F1
#
_cell.length_a   1.000
_cell.length_b   1.000
_cell.length_c   1.000
_cell.angle_alpha   90.00
_cell.angle_beta   90.00
_cell.angle_gamma   90.00
#
_symmetry.space_group_name_H-M   'P 1'
#
loop_
_entity.id
_entity.type
_entity.pdbx_description
1 polymer ?
#
loop_
_entity_poly.entity_id
_entity_poly.type
_entity_poly.pdbx_seq_one_letter_code
_entity_poly.pdbx_strand_id
1 'polypeptide(L)'
;MGRQLFLHHYMPALYFSILVFGVSFDLLTIRLKQKKRILIAILTVLTFIIVYRQFAPLTYGEPWTKKACLNHKWRSSWDFDCVQFHENLSDYYGTRIEDNTIGKFQNALKSYFAKDRELPPEVGDIVNIVSDAIGKNQNPIDVSPVS
;
A
#
# COMPACT_ATOMS: atom_id res chain seq x y z
N MET A 1 6.86 -37.19 -12.29
CA MET A 1 6.17 -36.27 -11.36
C MET A 1 4.73 -36.75 -11.15
N GLY A 2 4.49 -37.70 -10.22
CA GLY A 2 3.15 -38.25 -9.95
C GLY A 2 2.40 -37.55 -8.82
N ARG A 3 2.77 -36.31 -8.49
CA ARG A 3 2.20 -35.50 -7.40
C ARG A 3 1.58 -34.24 -7.96
N GLN A 4 0.54 -33.72 -7.30
CA GLN A 4 -0.08 -32.46 -7.67
C GLN A 4 0.93 -31.32 -7.60
N LEU A 5 0.95 -30.49 -8.63
CA LEU A 5 1.86 -29.36 -8.75
C LEU A 5 1.07 -28.07 -8.57
N PHE A 6 1.51 -27.25 -7.62
CA PHE A 6 0.92 -25.93 -7.35
C PHE A 6 1.81 -24.81 -7.88
N LEU A 7 1.25 -23.61 -7.98
CA LEU A 7 1.93 -22.44 -8.56
C LEU A 7 3.29 -22.12 -7.92
N HIS A 8 3.45 -22.32 -6.62
CA HIS A 8 4.70 -22.06 -5.92
C HIS A 8 5.88 -22.92 -6.40
N HIS A 9 5.61 -24.10 -6.99
CA HIS A 9 6.67 -24.93 -7.58
C HIS A 9 7.35 -24.25 -8.77
N TYR A 10 6.66 -23.29 -9.41
CA TYR A 10 7.22 -22.50 -10.51
C TYR A 10 8.01 -21.27 -10.04
N MET A 11 7.96 -20.92 -8.75
CA MET A 11 8.65 -19.74 -8.21
C MET A 11 10.18 -19.76 -8.47
N PRO A 12 10.90 -20.88 -8.32
CA PRO A 12 12.32 -20.93 -8.66
C PRO A 12 12.60 -20.69 -10.15
N ALA A 13 11.78 -21.27 -11.03
CA ALA A 13 11.91 -21.06 -12.48
C ALA A 13 11.59 -19.60 -12.88
N LEU A 14 10.63 -18.98 -12.20
CA LEU A 14 10.31 -17.56 -12.37
C LEU A 14 11.51 -16.67 -12.03
N TYR A 15 12.23 -16.96 -10.95
CA TYR A 15 13.43 -16.20 -10.57
C TYR A 15 14.49 -16.18 -11.68
N PHE A 16 14.83 -17.36 -12.24
CA PHE A 16 15.76 -17.42 -13.36
C PHE A 16 15.23 -16.71 -14.62
N SER A 17 13.93 -16.77 -14.86
CA SER A 17 13.29 -16.06 -15.97
C SER A 17 13.43 -14.53 -15.84
N ILE A 18 13.37 -13.99 -14.62
CA ILE A 18 13.59 -12.55 -14.36
C ILE A 18 15.04 -12.15 -14.64
N LEU A 19 16.02 -12.98 -14.24
CA LEU A 19 17.43 -12.72 -14.55
C LEU A 19 17.67 -12.73 -16.07
N VAL A 20 17.12 -13.73 -16.76
CA VAL A 20 17.18 -13.83 -18.22
C VAL A 20 16.49 -12.65 -18.90
N PHE A 21 15.36 -12.17 -18.34
CA PHE A 21 14.70 -10.96 -18.84
C PHE A 21 15.62 -9.73 -18.76
N GLY A 22 16.38 -9.57 -17.67
CA GLY A 22 17.36 -8.49 -17.54
C GLY A 22 18.44 -8.53 -18.63
N VAL A 23 19.03 -9.71 -18.88
CA VAL A 23 20.03 -9.90 -19.95
C VAL A 23 19.40 -9.70 -21.34
N SER A 24 18.18 -10.20 -21.55
CA SER A 24 17.46 -10.06 -22.81
C SER A 24 17.14 -8.60 -23.12
N PHE A 25 16.72 -7.83 -22.10
CA PHE A 25 16.46 -6.40 -22.23
C PHE A 25 17.73 -5.63 -22.59
N ASP A 26 18.86 -5.95 -21.97
CA ASP A 26 20.16 -5.34 -22.31
C ASP A 26 20.54 -5.62 -23.76
N LEU A 27 20.46 -6.89 -24.18
CA LEU A 27 20.79 -7.31 -25.54
C LEU A 27 19.88 -6.65 -26.60
N LEU A 28 18.58 -6.54 -26.32
CA LEU A 28 17.62 -5.89 -27.22
C LEU A 28 17.86 -4.37 -27.33
N THR A 29 18.39 -3.74 -26.28
CA THR A 29 18.60 -2.28 -26.26
C THR A 29 20.02 -1.85 -26.64
N ILE A 30 20.94 -2.78 -26.94
CA ILE A 30 22.35 -2.48 -27.23
C ILE A 30 22.55 -1.56 -28.45
N ARG A 31 21.65 -1.62 -29.44
CA ARG A 31 21.70 -0.78 -30.66
C ARG A 31 21.08 0.60 -30.45
N LEU A 32 20.44 0.87 -29.31
CA LEU A 32 19.74 2.13 -29.04
C LEU A 32 20.68 3.17 -28.43
N LYS A 33 20.40 4.45 -28.70
CA LYS A 33 21.09 5.56 -28.03
C LYS A 33 20.80 5.53 -26.52
N GLN A 34 21.81 5.82 -25.70
CA GLN A 34 21.73 5.76 -24.23
C GLN A 34 20.50 6.47 -23.63
N LYS A 35 20.16 7.67 -24.14
CA LYS A 35 18.96 8.42 -23.69
C LYS A 35 17.66 7.62 -23.90
N LYS A 36 17.50 6.98 -25.05
CA LYS A 36 16.32 6.17 -25.37
C LYS A 36 16.30 4.88 -24.56
N ARG A 37 17.46 4.25 -24.37
CA ARG A 37 17.61 3.04 -23.55
C ARG A 37 17.16 3.27 -22.11
N ILE A 38 17.63 4.35 -21.47
CA ILE A 38 17.22 4.71 -20.09
C ILE A 38 15.73 5.02 -20.03
N LEU A 39 15.19 5.76 -21.01
CA LEU A 39 13.76 6.07 -21.05
C LEU A 39 12.90 4.79 -21.10
N ILE A 40 13.25 3.84 -21.97
CA ILE A 40 12.54 2.55 -22.07
C ILE A 40 12.67 1.76 -20.77
N ALA A 41 13.84 1.76 -20.13
CA ALA A 41 14.03 1.09 -18.84
C ALA A 41 13.13 1.68 -17.76
N ILE A 42 13.05 3.01 -17.65
CA ILE A 42 12.17 3.71 -16.71
C ILE A 42 10.71 3.36 -16.98
N LEU A 43 10.26 3.43 -18.23
CA LEU A 43 8.88 3.08 -18.60
C LEU A 43 8.55 1.61 -18.27
N THR A 44 9.50 0.70 -18.47
CA THR A 44 9.34 -0.72 -18.13
C THR A 44 9.17 -0.92 -16.62
N VAL A 45 10.02 -0.28 -15.81
CA VAL A 45 9.94 -0.34 -14.34
C VAL A 45 8.64 0.28 -13.83
N LEU A 46 8.24 1.45 -14.35
CA LEU A 46 6.98 2.09 -13.99
C LEU A 46 5.78 1.19 -14.30
N THR A 47 5.80 0.50 -15.44
CA THR A 47 4.77 -0.47 -15.81
C THR A 47 4.67 -1.58 -14.77
N PHE A 48 5.80 -2.16 -14.34
CA PHE A 48 5.80 -3.19 -13.29
C PHE A 48 5.25 -2.69 -11.96
N ILE A 49 5.59 -1.46 -11.56
CA ILE A 49 5.08 -0.85 -10.32
C ILE A 49 3.56 -0.67 -10.40
N ILE A 50 3.04 -0.16 -11.51
CA ILE A 50 1.59 0.05 -11.70
C ILE A 50 0.84 -1.27 -11.64
N VAL A 51 1.32 -2.30 -12.35
CA VAL A 51 0.74 -3.64 -12.33
C VAL A 51 0.76 -4.21 -10.92
N TYR A 52 1.89 -4.12 -10.21
CA TYR A 52 2.00 -4.58 -8.83
C TYR A 52 1.00 -3.89 -7.90
N ARG A 53 0.89 -2.55 -7.96
CA ARG A 53 -0.07 -1.79 -7.14
C ARG A 53 -1.51 -2.21 -7.38
N GLN A 54 -1.82 -2.62 -8.60
CA GLN A 54 -3.16 -3.05 -8.97
C GLN A 54 -3.53 -4.45 -8.43
N PHE A 55 -2.54 -5.34 -8.29
CA PHE A 55 -2.70 -6.68 -7.72
C PHE A 55 -2.29 -6.79 -6.25
N ALA A 56 -1.82 -5.71 -5.62
CA ALA A 56 -1.47 -5.65 -4.20
C ALA A 56 -2.59 -6.13 -3.25
N PRO A 57 -3.90 -5.93 -3.54
CA PRO A 57 -4.96 -6.49 -2.71
C PRO A 57 -4.94 -8.01 -2.59
N LEU A 58 -4.44 -8.73 -3.60
CA LEU A 58 -4.33 -10.19 -3.57
C LEU A 58 -3.17 -10.67 -2.69
N THR A 59 -2.07 -9.91 -2.64
CA THR A 59 -0.88 -10.31 -1.88
C THR A 59 -0.96 -9.90 -0.41
N TYR A 60 -1.54 -8.73 -0.13
CA TYR A 60 -1.60 -8.16 1.22
C TYR A 60 -2.98 -8.20 1.86
N GLY A 61 -4.02 -8.62 1.13
CA GLY A 61 -5.39 -8.58 1.62
C GLY A 61 -5.93 -7.16 1.81
N GLU A 62 -5.44 -6.18 1.03
CA GLU A 62 -5.96 -4.81 1.05
C GLU A 62 -7.42 -4.77 0.55
N PRO A 63 -8.22 -3.78 0.98
CA PRO A 63 -9.60 -3.65 0.52
C PRO A 63 -9.65 -3.44 -1.00
N TRP A 64 -10.52 -4.19 -1.65
CA TRP A 64 -10.72 -4.16 -3.10
C TRP A 64 -12.22 -4.18 -3.40
N THR A 65 -12.65 -3.53 -4.49
CA THR A 65 -14.06 -3.60 -4.89
C THR A 65 -14.30 -4.76 -5.82
N LYS A 66 -15.48 -5.38 -5.74
CA LYS A 66 -15.87 -6.50 -6.60
C LYS A 66 -15.78 -6.17 -8.09
N LYS A 67 -16.24 -4.98 -8.48
CA LYS A 67 -16.10 -4.48 -9.86
C LYS A 67 -14.64 -4.37 -10.29
N ALA A 68 -13.76 -3.87 -9.41
CA ALA A 68 -12.34 -3.82 -9.71
C ALA A 68 -11.75 -5.23 -9.83
N CYS A 69 -12.07 -6.16 -8.94
CA CYS A 69 -11.60 -7.55 -9.03
C CYS A 69 -11.98 -8.21 -10.36
N LEU A 70 -13.23 -8.07 -10.80
CA LEU A 70 -13.71 -8.63 -12.06
C LEU A 70 -12.98 -8.02 -13.27
N ASN A 71 -12.76 -6.71 -13.28
CA ASN A 71 -12.04 -6.03 -14.37
C ASN A 71 -10.55 -6.44 -14.45
N HIS A 72 -9.97 -6.93 -13.35
CA HIS A 72 -8.58 -7.39 -13.31
C HIS A 72 -8.39 -8.85 -13.70
N LYS A 73 -9.47 -9.57 -14.03
CA LYS A 73 -9.39 -10.88 -14.69
C LYS A 73 -9.02 -10.71 -16.16
N TRP A 74 -7.76 -10.42 -16.44
CA TRP A 74 -7.27 -10.21 -17.82
C TRP A 74 -7.30 -11.47 -18.68
N ARG A 75 -7.28 -12.65 -18.04
CA ARG A 75 -7.41 -13.96 -18.71
C ARG A 75 -8.61 -14.68 -18.14
N SER A 76 -9.35 -15.39 -19.00
CA SER A 76 -10.51 -16.20 -18.59
C SER A 76 -10.13 -17.34 -17.64
N SER A 77 -8.88 -17.80 -17.67
CA SER A 77 -8.37 -18.85 -16.79
C SER A 77 -7.97 -18.35 -15.39
N TRP A 78 -8.06 -17.05 -15.12
CA TRP A 78 -7.75 -16.50 -13.80
C TRP A 78 -8.96 -16.61 -12.88
N ASP A 79 -8.85 -17.50 -11.89
CA ASP A 79 -9.92 -17.77 -10.94
C ASP A 79 -9.70 -17.03 -9.61
N PHE A 80 -10.06 -15.74 -9.60
CA PHE A 80 -10.17 -14.96 -8.37
C PHE A 80 -11.60 -15.05 -7.82
N ASP A 81 -11.75 -15.34 -6.53
CA ASP A 81 -13.07 -15.32 -5.87
C ASP A 81 -13.53 -13.88 -5.62
N CYS A 82 -13.99 -13.22 -6.68
CA CYS A 82 -14.39 -11.81 -6.61
C CYS A 82 -15.70 -11.59 -5.82
N VAL A 83 -16.44 -12.65 -5.51
CA VAL A 83 -17.73 -12.56 -4.80
C VAL A 83 -17.54 -12.16 -3.34
N GLN A 84 -16.36 -12.41 -2.77
CA GLN A 84 -16.03 -12.05 -1.40
C GLN A 84 -15.80 -10.54 -1.17
N PHE A 85 -15.61 -9.76 -2.24
CA PHE A 85 -15.34 -8.33 -2.13
C PHE A 85 -16.64 -7.51 -2.07
N HIS A 86 -16.60 -6.38 -1.35
CA HIS A 86 -17.72 -5.43 -1.29
C HIS A 86 -17.88 -4.67 -2.61
N GLU A 87 -19.08 -4.14 -2.85
CA GLU A 87 -19.34 -3.31 -4.04
C GLU A 87 -18.66 -1.94 -3.90
N ASN A 88 -18.69 -1.35 -2.70
CA ASN A 88 -18.10 -0.04 -2.42
C ASN A 88 -16.94 -0.12 -1.42
N LEU A 89 -16.00 0.81 -1.52
CA LEU A 89 -14.87 0.90 -0.60
C LEU A 89 -15.30 1.35 0.81
N SER A 90 -16.37 2.13 0.92
CA SER A 90 -16.96 2.58 2.20
C SER A 90 -17.32 1.43 3.13
N ASP A 91 -17.72 0.30 2.55
CA ASP A 91 -18.25 -0.84 3.28
C ASP A 91 -17.15 -1.55 4.09
N TYR A 92 -15.88 -1.38 3.69
CA TYR A 92 -14.71 -1.88 4.43
C TYR A 92 -14.40 -1.08 5.70
N TYR A 93 -14.64 0.23 5.69
CA TYR A 93 -14.22 1.11 6.76
C TYR A 93 -15.31 1.38 7.79
N GLY A 94 -16.58 1.16 7.41
CA GLY A 94 -17.74 1.54 8.23
C GLY A 94 -17.72 3.03 8.59
N THR A 95 -18.79 3.53 9.18
CA THR A 95 -18.79 4.85 9.82
C THR A 95 -17.96 4.81 11.10
N ARG A 96 -16.64 4.67 10.98
CA ARG A 96 -15.69 4.85 12.10
C ARG A 96 -14.85 6.12 11.93
N ILE A 97 -15.41 7.12 11.25
CA ILE A 97 -15.06 8.51 11.53
C ILE A 97 -16.06 8.97 12.58
N GLU A 98 -15.60 9.02 13.82
CA GLU A 98 -16.24 9.78 14.88
C GLU A 98 -16.17 11.26 14.43
N ASP A 99 -17.17 11.71 13.65
CA ASP A 99 -17.25 13.03 12.98
C ASP A 99 -17.10 14.19 13.98
N ASN A 100 -17.39 13.90 15.25
CA ASN A 100 -17.17 14.75 16.41
C ASN A 100 -15.70 15.00 16.75
N THR A 101 -14.72 14.19 16.32
CA THR A 101 -13.29 14.48 16.57
C THR A 101 -12.77 15.60 15.67
N ILE A 102 -13.15 15.61 14.39
CA ILE A 102 -12.77 16.67 13.43
C ILE A 102 -13.47 17.98 13.80
N GLY A 103 -14.75 17.93 14.15
CA GLY A 103 -15.48 19.10 14.65
C GLY A 103 -14.88 19.66 15.95
N LYS A 104 -14.45 18.79 16.88
CA LYS A 104 -13.81 19.21 18.13
C LYS A 104 -12.45 19.85 17.89
N PHE A 105 -11.65 19.33 16.95
CA PHE A 105 -10.37 19.93 16.57
C PHE A 105 -10.54 21.29 15.86
N GLN A 106 -11.52 21.40 14.96
CA GLN A 106 -11.83 22.68 14.29
C GLN A 106 -12.31 23.74 15.29
N ASN A 107 -13.16 23.37 16.25
CA ASN A 107 -13.62 24.27 17.30
C ASN A 107 -12.48 24.67 18.24
N ALA A 108 -11.60 23.73 18.60
CA ALA A 108 -10.40 24.02 19.38
C ALA A 108 -9.47 24.98 18.62
N LEU A 109 -9.13 24.71 17.36
CA LEU A 109 -8.31 25.59 16.54
C LEU A 109 -8.93 26.99 16.39
N LYS A 110 -10.24 27.08 16.14
CA LYS A 110 -10.94 28.37 16.07
C LYS A 110 -10.83 29.13 17.38
N SER A 111 -10.87 28.46 18.53
CA SER A 111 -10.66 29.08 19.85
C SER A 111 -9.20 29.52 20.08
N TYR A 112 -8.21 28.80 19.54
CA TYR A 112 -6.80 29.18 19.60
C TYR A 112 -6.49 30.39 18.72
N PHE A 113 -7.10 30.50 17.54
CA PHE A 113 -6.90 31.64 16.64
C PHE A 113 -7.81 32.84 16.93
N ALA A 114 -8.92 32.67 17.65
CA ALA A 114 -9.80 33.76 18.06
C ALA A 114 -9.32 34.49 19.32
N LYS A 115 -8.29 33.96 20.02
CA LYS A 115 -7.78 34.56 21.24
C LYS A 115 -6.38 35.11 21.02
N ASP A 116 -6.33 36.40 20.73
CA ASP A 116 -5.09 37.16 20.62
C ASP A 116 -4.32 37.08 21.95
N ARG A 117 -3.17 36.40 21.88
CA ARG A 117 -1.95 36.57 22.69
C ARG A 117 -2.16 36.83 24.20
N GLU A 118 -2.18 35.75 24.98
CA GLU A 118 -1.41 35.55 26.22
C GLU A 118 -1.61 34.10 26.71
N LEU A 119 -0.52 33.35 26.88
CA LEU A 119 -0.52 31.91 27.12
C LEU A 119 -0.73 31.62 28.63
N PRO A 120 -1.84 31.00 29.07
CA PRO A 120 -1.95 30.53 30.44
C PRO A 120 -1.08 29.27 30.65
N PRO A 121 -0.43 29.12 31.82
CA PRO A 121 0.59 28.09 32.09
C PRO A 121 0.09 26.64 31.92
N GLU A 122 -1.23 26.44 31.96
CA GLU A 122 -1.89 25.15 31.84
C GLU A 122 -1.74 24.49 30.46
N VAL A 123 -1.54 25.28 29.40
CA VAL A 123 -1.35 24.73 28.03
C VAL A 123 0.02 24.06 27.90
N GLY A 124 1.02 24.49 28.69
CA GLY A 124 2.31 23.82 28.78
C GLY A 124 2.16 22.37 29.26
N ASP A 125 1.29 22.15 30.24
CA ASP A 125 1.06 20.82 30.81
C ASP A 125 0.29 19.90 29.84
N ILE A 126 -0.67 20.42 29.07
CA ILE A 126 -1.40 19.62 28.08
C ILE A 126 -0.48 19.22 26.91
N VAL A 127 0.39 20.13 26.47
CA VAL A 127 1.39 19.84 25.42
C VAL A 127 2.41 18.81 25.92
N ASN A 128 2.82 18.90 27.19
CA ASN A 128 3.71 17.91 27.80
C ASN A 128 3.04 16.54 27.98
N ILE A 129 1.76 16.48 28.36
CA ILE A 129 0.99 15.22 28.46
C ILE A 129 0.81 14.57 27.08
N VAL A 130 0.56 15.37 26.04
CA VAL A 130 0.46 14.87 24.66
C VAL A 130 1.83 14.43 24.14
N SER A 131 2.90 15.17 24.47
CA SER A 131 4.29 14.78 24.15
C SER A 131 4.69 13.48 24.87
N ASP A 132 4.26 13.28 26.12
CA ASP A 132 4.49 12.05 26.90
C ASP A 132 3.66 10.86 26.38
N ALA A 133 2.43 11.11 25.91
CA ALA A 133 1.59 10.09 25.28
C ALA A 133 2.14 9.65 23.91
N ILE A 134 2.74 10.58 23.17
CA ILE A 134 3.43 10.30 21.89
C ILE A 134 4.77 9.60 22.17
N GLY A 135 5.53 10.03 23.18
CA GLY A 135 6.80 9.41 23.61
C GLY A 135 6.65 7.99 24.18
N LYS A 136 5.54 7.70 24.89
CA LYS A 136 5.20 6.34 25.34
C LYS A 136 4.77 5.40 24.22
N ASN A 137 4.33 5.94 23.08
CA ASN A 137 3.96 5.13 21.93
C ASN A 137 5.16 4.77 21.03
N GLN A 138 6.37 5.04 21.50
CA GLN A 138 7.61 4.75 20.81
C GLN A 138 8.57 3.94 21.71
N ASN A 139 8.26 2.64 21.88
CA ASN A 139 9.18 1.48 21.80
C ASN A 139 8.58 0.19 22.41
N PRO A 140 8.96 -1.03 21.97
CA PRO A 140 9.49 -1.48 20.68
C PRO A 140 8.50 -2.42 19.95
N ILE A 141 8.78 -2.69 18.67
CA ILE A 141 8.20 -3.82 17.93
C ILE A 141 8.63 -5.10 18.66
N ASP A 142 7.73 -5.73 19.42
CA ASP A 142 7.91 -7.10 19.90
C ASP A 142 7.63 -8.06 18.74
N VAL A 143 8.71 -8.51 18.11
CA VAL A 143 8.71 -9.69 17.28
C VAL A 143 8.77 -10.89 18.22
N SER A 144 7.68 -11.64 18.33
CA SER A 144 7.70 -12.98 18.92
C SER A 144 7.01 -14.01 18.02
N PRO A 145 7.48 -15.27 18.05
CA PRO A 145 7.53 -16.13 16.87
C PRO A 145 6.25 -16.95 16.70
N VAL A 146 5.78 -17.06 15.47
CA VAL A 146 4.76 -18.06 15.11
C VAL A 146 5.47 -19.38 14.87
N SER A 147 5.18 -20.34 15.73
CA SER A 147 5.42 -21.78 15.58
C SER A 147 4.72 -22.36 14.36
#